data_AF-A0A1Y4B076-F1
#
_entry.id   AF-A0A1Y4B076-F1
#
_cell.length_a   1.000
_cell.length_b   1.000
_cell.length_c   1.000
_cell.angle_alpha   90.00
_cell.angle_beta   90.00
_cell.angle_gamma   90.00
#
_symmetry.space_group_name_H-M   'P 1'
#
loop_
_entity.id
_entity.type
_entity.pdbx_description
1 polymer ?
#
loop_
_entity_poly.entity_id
_entity_poly.type
_entity_poly.pdbx_seq_one_letter_code
_entity_poly.pdbx_strand_id
1 'polypeptide(L)'
;MGMPIITPGTGTKEQALTDIIESIALQETALAHILNAEGEKMQAIICMQEVSTKELFELNCSVRKLLEAVTNLEEILKEKLEYAICGEKKCHKDDDYEESVPQYSR
;
A
#
# COMPACT_ATOMS: atom_id res chain seq x y z
N MET A 1 -7.27 38.18 -7.11
CA MET A 1 -6.39 37.25 -6.39
C MET A 1 -5.39 36.72 -7.41
N GLY A 2 -4.11 37.07 -7.28
CA GLY A 2 -3.07 36.67 -8.24
C GLY A 2 -2.73 35.19 -8.09
N MET A 3 -2.39 34.54 -9.22
CA MET A 3 -1.94 33.15 -9.22
C MET A 3 -0.60 33.04 -8.46
N PRO A 4 -0.43 32.04 -7.57
CA PRO A 4 0.83 31.86 -6.87
C PRO A 4 1.96 31.50 -7.84
N ILE A 5 3.15 32.04 -7.58
CA ILE A 5 4.36 31.74 -8.33
C ILE A 5 5.06 30.55 -7.66
N ILE A 6 5.12 29.41 -8.37
CA ILE A 6 5.92 28.26 -7.95
C ILE A 6 7.38 28.56 -8.31
N THR A 7 8.24 28.69 -7.30
CA THR A 7 9.69 28.85 -7.51
C THR A 7 10.34 27.48 -7.45
N PRO A 8 11.17 27.08 -8.43
CA PRO A 8 11.90 25.82 -8.38
C PRO A 8 12.78 25.75 -7.12
N GLY A 9 12.76 24.60 -6.45
CA GLY A 9 13.69 24.33 -5.35
C GLY A 9 15.13 24.15 -5.85
N THR A 10 16.09 24.13 -4.93
CA THR A 10 17.52 23.91 -5.22
C THR A 10 17.93 22.43 -5.28
N GLY A 11 17.01 21.52 -5.03
CA GLY A 11 17.27 20.07 -4.99
C GLY A 11 17.49 19.45 -6.36
N THR A 12 18.21 18.32 -6.40
CA THR A 12 18.35 17.50 -7.60
C THR A 12 17.17 16.56 -7.77
N LYS A 13 16.98 16.03 -8.98
CA LYS A 13 15.96 15.01 -9.24
C LYS A 13 16.20 13.77 -8.39
N GLU A 14 17.46 13.37 -8.23
CA GLU A 14 17.86 12.20 -7.44
C GLU A 14 17.49 12.39 -5.98
N GLN A 15 17.73 13.58 -5.42
CA GLN A 15 17.31 13.89 -4.04
C GLN A 15 15.79 13.78 -3.89
N ALA A 16 15.02 14.36 -4.81
CA ALA A 16 13.57 14.28 -4.76
C ALA A 16 13.04 12.83 -4.83
N LEU A 17 13.70 11.96 -5.62
CA LEU A 17 13.36 10.53 -5.67
C LEU A 17 13.69 9.83 -4.35
N THR A 18 14.86 10.10 -3.77
CA THR A 18 15.24 9.59 -2.44
C THR A 18 14.22 10.03 -1.39
N ASP A 19 13.83 11.31 -1.37
CA ASP A 19 12.86 11.85 -0.41
C ASP A 19 11.50 11.13 -0.52
N ILE A 20 11.04 10.81 -1.74
CA ILE A 20 9.81 10.05 -1.95
C ILE A 20 9.96 8.63 -1.39
N ILE A 21 11.06 7.93 -1.70
CA ILE A 21 11.30 6.56 -1.21
C ILE A 21 11.38 6.54 0.32
N GLU A 22 12.09 7.49 0.93
CA GLU A 22 12.16 7.64 2.38
C GLU A 22 10.78 7.90 2.98
N SER A 23 9.96 8.76 2.35
CA SER A 23 8.60 9.00 2.81
C SER A 23 7.71 7.75 2.78
N ILE A 24 7.92 6.85 1.81
CA ILE A 24 7.21 5.57 1.73
C ILE A 24 7.70 4.66 2.85
N ALA A 25 9.02 4.52 3.04
CA ALA A 25 9.59 3.71 4.12
C ALA A 25 9.12 4.15 5.52
N LEU A 26 8.95 5.45 5.74
CA LEU A 26 8.37 5.99 6.99
C LEU A 26 6.90 5.59 7.17
N GLN A 27 6.11 5.59 6.09
CA GLN A 27 4.71 5.15 6.13
C GLN A 27 4.60 3.64 6.39
N GLU A 28 5.43 2.83 5.74
CA GLU A 28 5.54 1.38 5.98
C GLU A 28 5.86 1.07 7.44
N THR A 29 6.82 1.81 8.02
CA THR A 29 7.19 1.67 9.44
C THR A 29 6.01 2.02 10.35
N ALA A 30 5.29 3.11 10.04
CA ALA A 30 4.10 3.49 10.80
C ALA A 30 2.99 2.44 10.71
N LEU A 31 2.76 1.85 9.52
CA LEU A 31 1.78 0.78 9.32
C LEU A 31 2.14 -0.47 10.12
N ALA A 32 3.42 -0.87 10.15
CA ALA A 32 3.88 -1.98 10.97
C ALA A 32 3.56 -1.77 12.47
N HIS A 33 3.76 -0.55 12.99
CA HIS A 33 3.40 -0.23 14.36
C HIS A 33 1.88 -0.29 14.61
N ILE A 34 1.06 0.19 13.68
CA ILE A 34 -0.40 0.12 13.77
C ILE A 34 -0.87 -1.35 13.79
N LEU A 35 -0.35 -2.17 12.88
CA LEU A 35 -0.68 -3.59 12.80
C LEU A 35 -0.26 -4.34 14.08
N ASN A 36 0.93 -4.06 14.61
CA ASN A 36 1.37 -4.65 15.87
C ASN A 36 0.47 -4.25 17.04
N ALA A 37 0.13 -2.96 17.16
CA ALA A 37 -0.77 -2.47 18.20
C ALA A 37 -2.16 -3.10 18.09
N GLU A 38 -2.67 -3.32 16.88
CA GLU A 38 -3.93 -4.03 16.67
C GLU A 38 -3.82 -5.51 17.10
N GLY A 39 -2.71 -6.17 16.80
CA GLY A 39 -2.41 -7.53 17.25
C GLY A 39 -2.38 -7.65 18.77
N GLU A 40 -1.66 -6.75 19.46
CA GLU A 40 -1.62 -6.69 20.92
C GLU A 40 -3.01 -6.46 21.52
N LYS A 41 -3.81 -5.57 20.91
CA LYS A 41 -5.20 -5.31 21.33
C LYS A 41 -6.07 -6.57 21.19
N MET A 42 -5.96 -7.29 20.07
CA MET A 42 -6.68 -8.55 19.88
C MET A 42 -6.32 -9.56 20.97
N GLN A 43 -5.03 -9.73 21.23
CA GLN A 43 -4.53 -10.69 22.19
C GLN A 43 -4.99 -10.36 23.61
N ALA A 44 -4.99 -9.08 23.98
CA ALA A 44 -5.52 -8.62 25.26
C ALA A 44 -7.01 -8.96 25.41
N ILE A 45 -7.85 -8.71 24.39
CA ILE A 45 -9.30 -8.98 24.44
C ILE A 45 -9.58 -10.48 24.49
N ILE A 46 -8.87 -11.30 23.70
CA ILE A 46 -9.04 -12.75 23.67
C ILE A 46 -8.70 -13.39 25.02
N CYS A 47 -7.76 -12.81 25.77
CA CYS A 47 -7.37 -13.28 27.10
C CYS A 47 -8.26 -12.77 28.26
N MET A 48 -9.27 -11.93 27.99
CA MET A 48 -10.20 -11.47 29.03
C MET A 48 -11.12 -12.62 29.51
N GLN A 49 -11.32 -12.73 30.82
CA GLN A 49 -12.11 -13.82 31.44
C GLN A 49 -13.58 -13.83 31.03
N GLU A 50 -14.15 -12.69 30.63
CA GLU A 50 -15.58 -12.54 30.35
C GLU A 50 -15.84 -11.88 28.98
N VAL A 51 -15.10 -12.29 27.94
CA VAL A 51 -15.40 -11.80 26.57
C VAL A 51 -16.56 -12.60 25.96
N SER A 52 -17.59 -11.90 25.52
CA SER A 52 -18.72 -12.50 24.82
C SER A 52 -18.39 -12.83 23.36
N THR A 53 -19.13 -13.77 22.78
CA THR A 53 -19.03 -14.09 21.34
C THR A 53 -19.34 -12.88 20.45
N LYS A 54 -20.24 -11.99 20.92
CA LYS A 54 -20.57 -10.74 20.23
C LYS A 54 -19.37 -9.79 20.19
N GLU A 55 -18.67 -9.60 21.31
CA GLU A 55 -17.48 -8.76 21.38
C GLU A 55 -16.34 -9.32 20.52
N LEU A 56 -16.14 -10.64 20.51
CA LEU A 56 -15.16 -11.28 19.62
C LEU A 56 -15.50 -11.09 18.14
N PHE A 57 -16.78 -11.16 17.79
CA PHE A 57 -17.24 -10.91 16.42
C PHE A 57 -17.02 -9.44 16.01
N GLU A 58 -17.34 -8.49 16.90
CA GLU A 58 -17.10 -7.06 16.69
C GLU A 58 -15.61 -6.75 16.53
N LEU A 59 -14.76 -7.35 17.37
CA LEU A 59 -13.31 -7.26 17.26
C LEU A 59 -12.83 -7.76 15.89
N ASN A 60 -13.26 -8.95 15.46
CA ASN A 60 -12.87 -9.51 14.17
C ASN A 60 -13.30 -8.60 13.00
N CYS A 61 -14.51 -8.05 13.05
CA CYS A 61 -15.02 -7.12 12.05
C CYS A 61 -14.18 -5.83 12.01
N SER A 62 -13.80 -5.30 13.18
CA SER A 62 -12.91 -4.13 13.28
C SER A 62 -11.53 -4.40 12.67
N VAL A 63 -10.91 -5.53 13.02
CA VAL A 63 -9.59 -5.92 12.51
C VAL A 63 -9.62 -6.11 10.99
N ARG A 64 -10.67 -6.72 10.45
CA ARG A 64 -10.84 -6.89 9.00
C ARG A 64 -10.88 -5.55 8.27
N LYS A 65 -11.61 -4.57 8.81
CA LYS A 65 -11.67 -3.21 8.24
C LYS A 65 -10.31 -2.52 8.28
N LEU A 66 -9.54 -2.71 9.36
CA LEU A 66 -8.17 -2.19 9.42
C LEU A 66 -7.31 -2.82 8.33
N LEU A 67 -7.34 -4.14 8.17
CA LEU A 67 -6.55 -4.85 7.15
C LEU A 67 -6.93 -4.43 5.73
N GLU A 68 -8.22 -4.24 5.46
CA GLU A 68 -8.71 -3.71 4.18
C GLU A 68 -8.15 -2.30 3.91
N ALA A 69 -8.22 -1.40 4.89
CA ALA A 69 -7.68 -0.05 4.78
C ALA A 69 -6.15 -0.06 4.58
N VAL A 70 -5.42 -0.92 5.30
CA VAL A 70 -3.97 -1.09 5.13
C VAL A 70 -3.66 -1.61 3.73
N THR A 71 -4.40 -2.61 3.24
CA THR A 71 -4.18 -3.20 1.90
C THR A 71 -4.36 -2.15 0.80
N ASN A 72 -5.38 -1.31 0.91
CA ASN A 72 -5.60 -0.21 -0.03
C ASN A 72 -4.48 0.84 0.04
N LEU A 73 -3.94 1.11 1.23
CA LEU A 73 -2.82 2.04 1.38
C LEU A 73 -1.52 1.45 0.81
N GLU A 74 -1.24 0.17 1.04
CA GLU A 74 -0.11 -0.57 0.45
C GLU A 74 -0.14 -0.52 -1.08
N GLU A 75 -1.32 -0.67 -1.70
CA GLU A 75 -1.49 -0.52 -3.14
C GLU A 75 -1.10 0.89 -3.61
N ILE A 76 -1.57 1.92 -2.91
CA ILE A 76 -1.22 3.32 -3.22
C ILE A 76 0.29 3.59 -3.02
N LEU A 77 0.90 3.05 -1.96
CA LEU A 77 2.34 3.22 -1.69
C LEU A 77 3.18 2.53 -2.76
N LYS A 78 2.77 1.34 -3.19
CA LYS A 78 3.36 0.64 -4.33
C LYS A 78 3.26 1.46 -5.61
N GLU A 79 2.08 1.99 -5.95
CA GLU A 79 1.89 2.83 -7.14
C GLU A 79 2.79 4.08 -7.10
N LYS A 80 2.91 4.74 -5.94
CA LYS A 80 3.81 5.88 -5.74
C LYS A 80 5.28 5.49 -5.98
N LEU A 81 5.69 4.33 -5.46
CA LEU A 81 7.05 3.82 -5.62
C LEU A 81 7.34 3.49 -7.09
N GLU A 82 6.43 2.82 -7.78
CA GLU A 82 6.54 2.51 -9.20
C GLU A 82 6.64 3.79 -10.05
N TYR A 83 5.81 4.80 -9.75
CA TYR A 83 5.87 6.09 -10.43
C TYR A 83 7.21 6.80 -10.21
N ALA A 84 7.73 6.79 -8.98
CA ALA A 84 9.01 7.39 -8.65
C ALA A 84 10.18 6.71 -9.39
N ILE A 85 10.21 5.37 -9.44
CA ILE A 85 11.33 4.61 -10.02
C ILE A 85 11.27 4.59 -11.55
N CYS A 86 10.10 4.42 -12.16
CA CYS A 86 9.98 4.25 -13.62
C CYS A 86 9.80 5.58 -14.38
N GLY A 87 9.31 6.64 -13.72
CA GLY A 87 8.78 7.81 -14.40
C GLY A 87 7.60 7.46 -15.33
N GLU A 88 7.02 8.45 -16.03
CA GLU A 88 5.85 8.28 -16.94
C GLU A 88 6.02 7.27 -18.10
N LYS A 89 7.11 6.50 -18.17
CA LYS A 89 7.17 5.33 -19.02
C LYS A 89 6.31 4.23 -18.40
N LYS A 90 5.00 4.30 -18.66
CA LYS A 90 4.32 3.05 -19.00
C LYS A 90 5.07 2.48 -20.19
N CYS A 91 6.00 1.57 -19.93
CA CYS A 91 6.37 0.59 -20.92
C CYS A 91 5.04 -0.06 -21.29
N HIS A 92 4.49 0.28 -22.46
CA HIS A 92 3.50 -0.56 -23.11
C HIS A 92 4.10 -1.97 -23.08
N LYS A 93 3.55 -2.85 -22.25
CA LYS A 93 3.65 -4.26 -22.55
C LYS A 93 2.78 -4.39 -23.79
N ASP A 94 3.42 -4.48 -24.95
CA ASP A 94 2.76 -5.06 -26.10
C ASP A 94 2.38 -6.47 -25.65
N ASP A 95 1.09 -6.67 -25.36
CA ASP A 95 0.53 -7.98 -25.07
C ASP A 95 0.49 -8.79 -26.39
N ASP A 96 1.66 -9.13 -26.93
CA ASP A 96 1.79 -10.13 -27.98
C ASP A 96 1.84 -11.52 -27.31
N TYR A 97 0.71 -11.93 -26.75
CA TYR A 97 0.40 -13.34 -26.56
C TYR A 97 -0.26 -13.84 -27.84
N GLU A 98 0.56 -14.23 -28.82
CA GLU A 98 0.08 -15.05 -29.93
C GLU A 98 -0.19 -16.46 -29.38
N GLU A 99 -1.47 -16.74 -29.07
CA GLU A 99 -1.92 -18.07 -28.68
C GLU A 99 -1.73 -19.03 -29.86
N SER A 100 -0.59 -19.73 -29.90
CA SER A 100 -0.37 -20.81 -30.85
C SER A 100 -1.28 -21.99 -30.50
N VAL A 101 -2.48 -22.01 -31.08
CA VAL A 101 -3.42 -23.13 -30.97
C VAL A 101 -2.78 -24.38 -31.59
N PRO A 102 -2.58 -25.49 -30.86
CA PRO A 102 -2.05 -26.72 -31.45
C PRO A 102 -3.11 -27.33 -32.38
N GLN A 103 -2.86 -27.35 -33.68
CA GLN A 103 -3.66 -28.14 -34.62
C GLN A 103 -3.32 -29.62 -34.43
N TYR A 104 -4.20 -30.37 -33.76
CA TYR A 104 -4.19 -31.82 -33.84
C TYR A 104 -4.77 -32.25 -35.19
N SER A 105 -3.93 -32.85 -36.04
CA SER A 105 -4.35 -33.48 -37.29
C SER A 105 -5.15 -34.76 -37.00
N ARG A 106 -6.20 -34.98 -37.79
CA ARG A 106 -6.97 -36.23 -37.86
C ARG A 106 -6.42 -37.14 -38.94
#